data_AF-P0DW95-F1
#
_entry.id   AF-P0DW95-F1
#
_cell.length_a   1.000
_cell.length_b   1.000
_cell.length_c   1.000
_cell.angle_alpha   90.00
_cell.angle_beta   90.00
_cell.angle_gamma   90.00
#
_symmetry.space_group_name_H-M   'P 1'
#
loop_
_entity.id
_entity.type
_entity.pdbx_description
1 polymer ?
#
loop_
_entity_poly.entity_id
_entity_poly.type
_entity_poly.pdbx_seq_one_letter_code
_entity_poly.pdbx_strand_id
1 'polypeptide(L)' 'DCRWFLGGCSKDSDCCKHLACRIDGYIKYCAWDGTF' A
#
# COMPACT_ATOMS: atom_id res chain seq x y z
N ASP A 1 -12.40 -5.27 1.89
CA ASP A 1 -11.45 -5.75 0.89
C ASP A 1 -10.22 -4.86 0.95
N CYS A 2 -9.02 -5.42 1.03
CA CYS A 2 -7.77 -4.66 1.10
C CYS A 2 -6.90 -4.96 -0.14
N ARG A 3 -6.01 -4.03 -0.47
CA ARG A 3 -5.11 -4.09 -1.62
C ARG A 3 -3.83 -4.82 -1.24
N TRP A 4 -3.45 -5.76 -2.08
CA TRP A 4 -2.25 -6.59 -1.92
C TRP A 4 -0.97 -5.82 -2.28
N PHE A 5 0.18 -6.43 -2.02
CA PHE A 5 1.49 -5.85 -2.35
C PHE A 5 1.57 -5.45 -3.83
N LEU A 6 2.08 -4.25 -4.10
CA LEU A 6 2.09 -3.56 -5.40
C LEU A 6 0.72 -3.23 -6.00
N GLY A 7 -0.37 -3.44 -5.25
CA GLY A 7 -1.71 -3.00 -5.64
C GLY A 7 -1.86 -1.48 -5.55
N GLY A 8 -2.60 -0.89 -6.48
CA GLY A 8 -2.89 0.54 -6.46
C GLY A 8 -3.69 0.97 -5.22
N CYS A 9 -3.37 2.14 -4.67
CA CYS A 9 -4.00 2.67 -3.45
C CYS A 9 -4.15 4.20 -3.52
N SER A 10 -5.02 4.75 -2.66
CA SER A 10 -5.14 6.19 -2.45
C SER A 10 -4.71 6.60 -1.04
N LYS A 11 -4.86 5.71 -0.07
CA LYS A 11 -4.56 5.88 1.36
C LYS A 11 -4.11 4.55 1.98
N ASP A 12 -3.43 4.60 3.13
CA ASP A 12 -2.88 3.41 3.80
C ASP A 12 -3.94 2.37 4.16
N SER A 13 -5.14 2.81 4.56
CA SER A 13 -6.24 1.91 4.90
C SER A 13 -6.77 1.08 3.72
N ASP A 14 -6.39 1.44 2.49
CA ASP A 14 -6.73 0.63 1.32
C ASP A 14 -5.88 -0.64 1.28
N CYS A 15 -4.67 -0.63 1.85
CA CYS A 15 -3.71 -1.71 1.80
C CYS A 15 -3.97 -2.78 2.86
N CYS A 16 -3.57 -4.02 2.59
CA CYS A 16 -3.69 -5.11 3.56
C CYS A 16 -2.76 -4.90 4.77
N LYS A 17 -2.99 -5.69 5.82
CA LYS A 17 -2.13 -5.66 7.02
C LYS A 17 -0.66 -5.81 6.60
N HIS A 18 0.22 -5.07 7.28
CA HIS A 18 1.66 -4.98 6.96
C HIS A 18 1.99 -4.22 5.67
N LEU A 19 1.02 -3.53 5.07
CA LEU A 19 1.23 -2.69 3.90
C LEU A 19 0.72 -1.27 4.15
N ALA A 20 1.43 -0.30 3.58
CA ALA A 20 1.05 1.11 3.56
C ALA A 20 1.09 1.62 2.11
N CYS A 21 0.32 2.67 1.85
CA CYS A 21 0.25 3.28 0.52
C CYS A 21 1.46 4.18 0.31
N ARG A 22 2.39 3.71 -0.51
CA ARG A 22 3.59 4.47 -0.90
C ARG A 22 3.36 5.17 -2.22
N ILE A 23 4.12 6.24 -2.44
CA ILE A 23 4.14 6.97 -3.70
C ILE A 23 5.55 6.90 -4.27
N ASP A 24 5.68 6.42 -5.50
CA ASP A 24 6.89 6.52 -6.31
C ASP A 24 6.58 7.33 -7.56
N GLY A 25 7.15 8.53 -7.65
CA GLY A 25 6.77 9.52 -8.65
C GLY A 25 5.28 9.85 -8.60
N TYR A 26 4.53 9.41 -9.62
CA TYR A 26 3.08 9.63 -9.74
C TYR A 26 2.24 8.37 -9.43
N ILE A 27 2.88 7.24 -9.12
CA ILE A 27 2.21 5.96 -8.90
C ILE A 27 2.08 5.72 -7.41
N LYS A 28 0.83 5.51 -6.95
CA LYS A 28 0.54 5.09 -5.58
C LYS A 28 0.31 3.59 -5.52
N TYR A 29 1.07 2.89 -4.70
CA TYR A 29 0.98 1.44 -4.54
C TYR A 29 1.21 0.99 -3.10
N CYS A 30 0.60 -0.12 -2.73
CA CYS A 30 0.79 -0.74 -1.43
C CYS A 30 2.17 -1.39 -1.36
N ALA A 31 2.99 -0.95 -0.43
CA ALA A 31 4.28 -1.58 -0.14
C ALA A 31 4.36 -1.91 1.35
N TRP A 32 5.32 -2.76 1.71
CA TRP A 32 5.53 -3.16 3.09
C TRP A 32 5.69 -1.94 4.02
N ASP A 33 4.95 -1.93 5.12
CA ASP A 33 4.96 -0.84 6.09
C ASP A 33 6.09 -0.96 7.13
N GLY A 34 6.82 -2.09 7.13
CA GLY A 34 7.88 -2.39 8.08
C GLY A 34 7.43 -3.24 9.27
N THR A 35 6.17 -3.69 9.29
CA THR A 35 5.62 -4.51 10.39
C THR A 35 5.47 -5.99 10.00
N PHE A 36 5.40 -6.88 11.00
CA PHE A 36 5.22 -8.33 10.85
C PHE A 36 3.91 -8.83 11.45
#